data_AF-A0A7W1T8P0-F1
#
_entry.id   AF-A0A7W1T8P0-F1
#
_cell.length_a   1.000
_cell.length_b   1.000
_cell.length_c   1.000
_cell.angle_alpha   90.00
_cell.angle_beta   90.00
_cell.angle_gamma   90.00
#
_symmetry.space_group_name_H-M   'P 1'
#
loop_
_entity.id
_entity.type
_entity.pdbx_description
1 polymer ?
#
loop_
_entity_poly.entity_id
_entity_poly.type
_entity_poly.pdbx_seq_one_letter_code
_entity_poly.pdbx_strand_id
1 'polypeptide(L)'
;MKKIAVLGSCATRDNFNSIFNADYKKKFECVLMQNQSSIISMASKKRENPVVSADGFSEYDEWCVRSDFTKEFFDHLAKLQPDTIIVDLFGDAHFGVLEVEPGEYVSNNRWKLWRTAYYKDVLKGKVEELSIDKNREQYMELWKKSWDIVLDKLKKASPKSKIILHKIKNVKEYYNFDDNRFDIATSGKVKNVNVDYYNELLNEMHTYINKSDRSIKTIDLFKDKKEFLSFDEHPWGLFYVHYTMDYYPLFMNKLISLEKDNSWFRFFKKKKEMISE
;
A
#
# COMPACT_ATOMS: atom_id res chain seq x y z
N MET A 1 4.09 -11.80 -20.17
CA MET A 1 3.67 -11.63 -18.76
C MET A 1 4.11 -10.25 -18.30
N LYS A 2 3.23 -9.49 -17.65
CA LYS A 2 3.51 -8.11 -17.18
C LYS A 2 4.15 -8.14 -15.80
N LYS A 3 5.26 -7.42 -15.63
CA LYS A 3 5.97 -7.32 -14.34
C LYS A 3 5.35 -6.24 -13.48
N ILE A 4 4.98 -6.58 -12.25
CA ILE A 4 4.35 -5.69 -11.28
C ILE A 4 5.26 -5.51 -10.08
N ALA A 5 5.47 -4.27 -9.65
CA ALA A 5 6.00 -3.95 -8.34
C ALA A 5 4.89 -3.40 -7.44
N VAL A 6 4.95 -3.70 -6.15
CA VAL A 6 3.98 -3.23 -5.15
C VAL A 6 4.71 -2.43 -4.08
N LEU A 7 4.31 -1.18 -3.86
CA LEU A 7 4.64 -0.40 -2.68
C LEU A 7 3.36 -0.26 -1.86
N GLY A 8 3.14 -1.14 -0.89
CA GLY A 8 1.82 -1.23 -0.27
C GLY A 8 1.73 -2.33 0.77
N SER A 9 0.61 -3.03 0.82
CA SER A 9 0.27 -3.98 1.88
C SER A 9 -0.37 -5.26 1.34
N CYS A 10 -0.85 -6.11 2.24
CA CYS A 10 -1.67 -7.29 1.94
C CYS A 10 -2.86 -6.94 1.02
N ALA A 11 -3.54 -5.81 1.26
CA ALA A 11 -4.68 -5.37 0.45
C ALA A 11 -4.37 -5.27 -1.05
N THR A 12 -3.12 -4.95 -1.43
CA THR A 12 -2.67 -4.96 -2.83
C THR A 12 -1.97 -6.26 -3.19
N ARG A 13 -0.99 -6.69 -2.40
CA ARG A 13 -0.13 -7.85 -2.67
C ARG A 13 -0.93 -9.12 -2.87
N ASP A 14 -1.96 -9.33 -2.06
CA ASP A 14 -2.71 -10.60 -2.04
C ASP A 14 -3.51 -10.83 -3.32
N ASN A 15 -3.77 -9.78 -4.09
CA ASN A 15 -4.30 -9.94 -5.44
C ASN A 15 -3.34 -10.74 -6.35
N PHE A 16 -2.04 -10.76 -6.05
CA PHE A 16 -1.01 -11.57 -6.72
C PHE A 16 -0.67 -12.85 -5.94
N ASN A 17 -1.67 -13.48 -5.34
CA ASN A 17 -1.55 -14.78 -4.68
C ASN A 17 -2.64 -15.72 -5.21
N SER A 18 -2.27 -16.97 -5.49
CA SER A 18 -3.15 -17.98 -6.09
C SER A 18 -4.32 -18.42 -5.20
N ILE A 19 -4.27 -18.14 -3.89
CA ILE A 19 -5.42 -18.33 -2.99
C ILE A 19 -6.57 -17.38 -3.38
N PHE A 20 -6.24 -16.14 -3.75
CA PHE A 20 -7.23 -15.10 -4.06
C PHE A 20 -7.52 -15.00 -5.57
N ASN A 21 -6.51 -15.23 -6.40
CA ASN A 21 -6.61 -15.18 -7.85
C ASN A 21 -5.79 -16.32 -8.47
N ALA A 22 -6.33 -17.54 -8.52
CA ALA A 22 -5.60 -18.75 -8.96
C ALA A 22 -4.76 -18.57 -10.25
N ASP A 23 -5.29 -17.83 -11.21
CA ASP A 23 -4.75 -17.68 -12.56
C ASP A 23 -3.96 -16.39 -12.81
N TYR A 24 -3.64 -15.58 -11.80
CA TYR A 24 -2.97 -14.28 -12.01
C TYR A 24 -1.64 -14.43 -12.79
N LYS A 25 -0.90 -15.52 -12.55
CA LYS A 25 0.38 -15.85 -13.20
C LYS A 25 0.28 -16.04 -14.72
N LYS A 26 -0.91 -16.25 -15.28
CA LYS A 26 -1.11 -16.27 -16.74
C LYS A 26 -0.88 -14.90 -17.37
N LYS A 27 -0.98 -13.81 -16.58
CA LYS A 27 -0.94 -12.42 -17.08
C LYS A 27 0.13 -11.58 -16.38
N PHE A 28 0.34 -11.78 -15.07
CA PHE A 28 1.17 -10.93 -14.22
C PHE A 28 2.20 -11.72 -13.43
N GLU A 29 3.32 -11.06 -13.14
CA GLU A 29 4.35 -11.51 -12.22
C GLU A 29 4.62 -10.38 -11.22
N CYS A 30 4.40 -10.61 -9.92
CA CYS A 30 4.78 -9.66 -8.89
C CYS A 30 6.28 -9.83 -8.59
N VAL A 31 7.11 -8.95 -9.15
CA VAL A 31 8.58 -9.08 -9.14
C VAL A 31 9.25 -8.35 -7.99
N LEU A 32 8.53 -7.42 -7.34
CA LEU A 32 9.07 -6.60 -6.26
C LEU A 32 7.95 -6.16 -5.32
N MET A 33 8.28 -6.12 -4.03
CA MET A 33 7.39 -5.64 -2.98
C MET A 33 8.15 -4.69 -2.04
N GLN A 34 7.48 -3.68 -1.51
CA GLN A 34 7.78 -3.01 -0.25
C GLN A 34 6.52 -3.11 0.60
N ASN A 35 6.60 -3.74 1.76
CA ASN A 35 5.42 -4.04 2.57
C ASN A 35 5.26 -3.09 3.75
N GLN A 36 4.07 -2.51 3.88
CA GLN A 36 3.60 -1.81 5.09
C GLN A 36 4.48 -0.63 5.52
N SER A 37 5.18 -0.03 4.57
CA SER A 37 5.95 1.20 4.77
C SER A 37 5.08 2.43 4.53
N SER A 38 5.24 3.45 5.36
CA SER A 38 4.69 4.78 5.11
C SER A 38 5.49 5.47 4.00
N ILE A 39 4.80 6.28 3.20
CA ILE A 39 5.39 7.19 2.23
C ILE A 39 6.41 8.14 2.88
N ILE A 40 6.19 8.56 4.13
CA ILE A 40 7.12 9.41 4.88
C ILE A 40 8.45 8.69 5.13
N SER A 41 8.42 7.41 5.51
CA SER A 41 9.64 6.60 5.65
C SER A 41 10.35 6.45 4.29
N MET A 42 9.59 6.15 3.23
CA MET A 42 10.16 5.96 1.90
C MET A 42 10.77 7.26 1.30
N ALA A 43 10.29 8.42 1.73
CA ALA A 43 10.89 9.71 1.38
C ALA A 43 12.23 9.95 2.09
N SER A 44 12.41 9.41 3.29
CA SER A 44 13.59 9.59 4.13
C SER A 44 14.87 8.99 3.51
N LYS A 45 16.02 9.34 4.10
CA LYS A 45 17.32 8.83 3.67
C LYS A 45 17.46 7.33 3.97
N LYS A 46 18.31 6.68 3.18
CA LYS A 46 18.72 5.29 3.42
C LYS A 46 19.54 5.26 4.71
N ARG A 47 19.32 4.21 5.50
CA ARG A 47 20.13 3.89 6.67
C ARG A 47 20.66 2.48 6.54
N GLU A 48 21.84 2.24 7.08
CA GLU A 48 22.30 0.88 7.33
C GLU A 48 21.29 0.16 8.22
N ASN A 49 21.14 -1.14 8.03
CA ASN A 49 20.16 -1.93 8.74
C ASN A 49 20.51 -2.00 10.24
N PRO A 50 19.77 -1.33 11.14
CA PRO A 50 20.07 -1.45 12.56
C PRO A 50 19.40 -2.69 13.18
N VAL A 51 18.67 -3.47 12.37
CA VAL A 51 17.82 -4.55 12.86
C VAL A 51 18.67 -5.78 13.17
N VAL A 52 18.85 -5.99 14.46
CA VAL A 52 19.26 -7.28 15.02
C VAL A 52 17.97 -8.07 15.30
N SER A 53 17.86 -9.24 14.68
CA SER A 53 16.77 -10.19 14.89
C SER A 53 16.53 -10.42 16.39
N ALA A 54 15.29 -10.27 16.85
CA ALA A 54 14.89 -10.78 18.16
C ALA A 54 14.49 -12.26 18.04
N ASP A 55 14.44 -12.99 19.14
CA ASP A 55 13.97 -14.38 19.13
C ASP A 55 12.57 -14.51 18.50
N GLY A 56 12.40 -15.49 17.60
CA GLY A 56 11.14 -15.75 16.90
C GLY A 56 10.78 -14.73 15.80
N PHE A 57 11.74 -13.94 15.33
CA PHE A 57 11.57 -13.02 14.21
C PHE A 57 11.78 -13.75 12.87
N SER A 58 10.76 -13.79 12.01
CA SER A 58 10.85 -14.49 10.72
C SER A 58 11.69 -13.71 9.71
N GLU A 59 12.26 -14.39 8.71
CA GLU A 59 12.97 -13.74 7.59
C GLU A 59 12.11 -12.68 6.90
N TYR A 60 10.80 -12.92 6.79
CA TYR A 60 9.85 -11.98 6.22
C TYR A 60 9.67 -10.72 7.08
N ASP A 61 9.56 -10.88 8.40
CA ASP A 61 9.46 -9.76 9.32
C ASP A 61 10.75 -8.93 9.31
N GLU A 62 11.91 -9.61 9.30
CA GLU A 62 13.21 -8.96 9.18
C GLU A 62 13.35 -8.19 7.88
N TRP A 63 12.99 -8.81 6.76
CA TRP A 63 12.98 -8.14 5.47
C TRP A 63 12.09 -6.89 5.46
N CYS A 64 10.90 -6.94 6.08
CA CYS A 64 10.01 -5.78 6.15
C CYS A 64 10.64 -4.62 6.92
N VAL A 65 11.27 -4.88 8.07
CA VAL A 65 11.89 -3.79 8.85
C VAL A 65 13.16 -3.31 8.14
N ARG A 66 14.05 -4.21 7.73
CA ARG A 66 15.28 -3.86 7.02
C ARG A 66 15.03 -3.05 5.74
N SER A 67 14.05 -3.46 4.93
CA SER A 67 13.73 -2.74 3.69
C SER A 67 13.17 -1.35 3.96
N ASP A 68 12.42 -1.15 5.05
CA ASP A 68 11.97 0.17 5.50
C ASP A 68 13.12 1.08 5.91
N PHE A 69 14.21 0.57 6.51
CA PHE A 69 15.40 1.37 6.86
C PHE A 69 16.31 1.65 5.65
N THR A 70 16.56 0.64 4.83
CA THR A 70 17.51 0.70 3.72
C THR A 70 16.92 1.33 2.46
N LYS A 71 15.59 1.34 2.32
CA LYS A 71 14.85 1.81 1.14
C LYS A 71 15.36 1.17 -0.16
N GLU A 72 15.79 -0.09 -0.07
CA GLU A 72 16.33 -0.86 -1.19
C GLU A 72 15.32 -1.06 -2.33
N PHE A 73 14.03 -0.87 -2.05
CA PHE A 73 12.96 -0.91 -3.04
C PHE A 73 13.27 -0.06 -4.27
N PHE A 74 13.79 1.16 -4.11
CA PHE A 74 14.09 2.02 -5.25
C PHE A 74 15.25 1.50 -6.10
N ASP A 75 16.25 0.88 -5.48
CA ASP A 75 17.38 0.27 -6.21
C ASP A 75 16.93 -0.96 -6.98
N HIS A 76 16.10 -1.80 -6.35
CA HIS A 76 15.51 -2.96 -6.99
C HIS A 76 14.55 -2.56 -8.11
N LEU A 77 13.79 -1.48 -7.92
CA LEU A 77 12.92 -0.92 -8.95
C LEU A 77 13.74 -0.50 -10.19
N ALA A 78 14.89 0.16 -9.97
CA ALA A 78 15.80 0.55 -11.03
C ALA A 78 16.39 -0.63 -11.79
N LYS A 79 16.68 -1.75 -11.11
CA LYS A 79 17.20 -2.97 -11.74
C LYS A 79 16.12 -3.75 -12.48
N LEU A 80 14.93 -3.89 -11.89
CA LEU A 80 13.89 -4.80 -12.37
C LEU A 80 13.03 -4.18 -13.49
N GLN A 81 12.92 -2.85 -13.54
CA GLN A 81 12.13 -2.09 -14.51
C GLN A 81 10.73 -2.72 -14.76
N PRO A 82 9.87 -2.82 -13.73
CA PRO A 82 8.54 -3.41 -13.88
C PRO A 82 7.70 -2.62 -14.89
N ASP A 83 6.73 -3.25 -15.52
CA ASP A 83 5.77 -2.55 -16.38
C ASP A 83 4.89 -1.58 -15.58
N THR A 84 4.55 -1.97 -14.35
CA THR A 84 3.60 -1.24 -13.50
C THR A 84 4.02 -1.28 -12.03
N ILE A 85 3.89 -0.14 -11.36
CA ILE A 85 4.06 0.02 -9.92
C ILE A 85 2.68 0.30 -9.34
N ILE A 86 2.24 -0.51 -8.38
CA ILE A 86 0.98 -0.31 -7.67
C ILE A 86 1.29 0.18 -6.26
N VAL A 87 0.67 1.30 -5.87
CA VAL A 87 0.85 1.92 -4.56
C VAL A 87 -0.45 1.85 -3.75
N ASP A 88 -0.38 1.48 -2.47
CA ASP A 88 -1.44 1.70 -1.49
C ASP A 88 -0.92 2.43 -0.25
N LEU A 89 -1.83 2.94 0.59
CA LEU A 89 -1.53 3.83 1.71
C LEU A 89 -1.80 3.19 3.08
N PHE A 90 -1.71 1.86 3.16
CA PHE A 90 -1.99 1.14 4.38
C PHE A 90 -1.09 1.57 5.54
N GLY A 91 0.22 1.67 5.28
CA GLY A 91 1.21 2.04 6.30
C GLY A 91 0.97 3.45 6.82
N ASP A 92 0.61 4.37 5.93
CA ASP A 92 0.33 5.76 6.28
C ASP A 92 -0.92 5.94 7.13
N ALA A 93 -1.96 5.13 6.89
CA ALA A 93 -3.18 5.17 7.68
C ALA A 93 -3.03 4.46 9.04
N HIS A 94 -2.26 3.37 9.11
CA HIS A 94 -2.30 2.50 10.30
C HIS A 94 -1.12 2.65 11.25
N PHE A 95 0.05 3.11 10.79
CA PHE A 95 1.28 3.04 11.58
C PHE A 95 1.81 4.41 11.98
N GLY A 96 1.74 5.41 11.10
CA GLY A 96 2.52 6.63 11.30
C GLY A 96 4.02 6.35 11.22
N VAL A 97 4.83 7.24 11.79
CA VAL A 97 6.29 7.19 11.73
C VAL A 97 6.96 7.54 13.05
N LEU A 98 8.21 7.11 13.20
CA LEU A 98 9.13 7.54 14.25
C LEU A 98 10.24 8.39 13.63
N GLU A 99 10.57 9.52 14.25
CA GLU A 99 11.68 10.38 13.85
C GLU A 99 12.98 9.90 14.50
N VAL A 100 13.78 9.14 13.76
CA VAL A 100 14.98 8.47 14.30
C VAL A 100 16.20 9.39 14.38
N GLU A 101 16.21 10.46 13.59
CA GLU A 101 17.10 11.63 13.67
C GLU A 101 16.32 12.83 13.13
N PRO A 102 16.76 14.07 13.37
CA PRO A 102 16.08 15.26 12.85
C PRO A 102 15.78 15.18 11.34
N GLY A 103 14.49 15.15 11.00
CA GLY A 103 13.98 15.06 9.63
C GLY A 103 14.10 13.69 8.96
N GLU A 104 14.46 12.63 9.70
CA GLU A 104 14.59 11.28 9.17
C GLU A 104 13.65 10.30 9.86
N TYR A 105 12.83 9.62 9.06
CA TYR A 105 11.71 8.84 9.55
C TYR A 105 11.80 7.37 9.17
N VAL A 106 11.24 6.53 10.04
CA VAL A 106 10.94 5.12 9.76
C VAL A 106 9.48 4.82 10.08
N SER A 107 8.90 3.85 9.38
CA SER A 107 7.51 3.46 9.59
C SER A 107 7.35 2.89 10.99
N ASN A 108 6.39 3.40 11.77
CA ASN A 108 6.12 2.90 13.12
C ASN A 108 5.29 1.60 13.07
N ASN A 109 5.76 0.62 12.29
CA ASN A 109 5.10 -0.65 12.10
C ASN A 109 5.16 -1.48 13.39
N ARG A 110 4.21 -1.24 14.28
CA ARG A 110 4.10 -1.89 15.60
C ARG A 110 4.00 -3.41 15.55
N TRP A 111 3.64 -3.99 14.40
CA TRP A 111 3.58 -5.45 14.23
C TRP A 111 4.97 -6.08 14.08
N LYS A 112 5.97 -5.31 13.64
CA LYS A 112 7.31 -5.83 13.30
C LYS A 112 8.42 -5.05 13.99
N LEU A 113 8.48 -3.74 13.78
CA LEU A 113 9.52 -2.88 14.36
C LEU A 113 9.57 -3.02 15.87
N TRP A 114 8.42 -3.02 16.55
CA TRP A 114 8.36 -3.05 18.02
C TRP A 114 8.90 -4.35 18.64
N ARG A 115 8.99 -5.42 17.83
CA ARG A 115 9.52 -6.71 18.27
C ARG A 115 11.05 -6.73 18.27
N THR A 116 11.70 -5.85 17.51
CA THR A 116 13.16 -5.78 17.39
C THR A 116 13.83 -5.27 18.67
N ALA A 117 15.08 -5.69 18.92
CA ALA A 117 15.90 -5.15 20.00
C ALA A 117 16.14 -3.65 19.79
N TYR A 118 16.42 -3.24 18.54
CA TYR A 118 16.63 -1.83 18.19
C TYR A 118 15.47 -0.94 18.64
N TYR A 119 14.22 -1.33 18.39
CA TYR A 119 13.09 -0.55 18.90
C TYR A 119 13.07 -0.49 20.43
N LYS A 120 13.20 -1.63 21.10
CA LYS A 120 13.09 -1.72 22.57
C LYS A 120 14.18 -0.90 23.28
N ASP A 121 15.40 -0.96 22.76
CA ASP A 121 16.58 -0.43 23.43
C ASP A 121 16.92 1.00 22.97
N VAL A 122 16.63 1.35 21.72
CA VAL A 122 17.06 2.62 21.11
C VAL A 122 15.90 3.58 20.84
N LEU A 123 14.73 3.09 20.41
CA LEU A 123 13.64 3.96 19.97
C LEU A 123 12.56 4.19 21.04
N LYS A 124 12.17 3.14 21.76
CA LYS A 124 10.99 3.15 22.64
C LYS A 124 11.12 4.23 23.72
N GLY A 125 10.24 5.24 23.64
CA GLY A 125 10.20 6.36 24.59
C GLY A 125 11.36 7.35 24.45
N LYS A 126 12.17 7.23 23.39
CA LYS A 126 13.38 8.05 23.15
C LYS A 126 13.32 8.86 21.85
N VAL A 127 12.37 8.56 20.98
CA VAL A 127 12.16 9.27 19.70
C VAL A 127 10.73 9.75 19.59
N GLU A 128 10.55 10.82 18.82
CA GLU A 128 9.23 11.39 18.55
C GLU A 128 8.44 10.50 17.60
N GLU A 129 7.14 10.39 17.87
CA GLU A 129 6.19 9.66 17.02
C GLU A 129 5.22 10.64 16.40
N LEU A 130 5.08 10.55 15.08
CA LEU A 130 4.11 11.33 14.32
C LEU A 130 3.12 10.40 13.65
N SER A 131 1.83 10.64 13.86
CA SER A 131 0.74 9.88 13.26
C SER A 131 -0.49 10.76 13.09
N ILE A 132 -1.45 10.27 12.31
CA ILE A 132 -2.75 10.91 12.13
C ILE A 132 -3.47 11.16 13.47
N ASP A 133 -3.33 10.23 14.43
CA ASP A 133 -4.02 10.31 15.73
C ASP A 133 -3.30 11.25 16.70
N LYS A 134 -1.98 11.46 16.55
CA LYS A 134 -1.19 12.33 17.42
C LYS A 134 -1.19 13.79 16.96
N ASN A 135 -0.92 14.02 15.68
CA ASN A 135 -0.89 15.36 15.09
C ASN A 135 -1.22 15.29 13.59
N ARG A 136 -2.52 15.23 13.27
CA ARG A 136 -3.02 15.13 11.89
C ARG A 136 -2.44 16.20 10.97
N GLU A 137 -2.41 17.46 11.41
CA GLU A 137 -2.01 18.58 10.54
C GLU A 137 -0.55 18.45 10.12
N GLN A 138 0.35 18.32 11.11
CA GLN A 138 1.78 18.14 10.86
C GLN A 138 2.05 16.85 10.07
N TYR A 139 1.35 15.75 10.40
CA TYR A 139 1.50 14.48 9.68
C TYR A 139 1.08 14.61 8.22
N MET A 140 -0.05 15.25 7.93
CA MET A 140 -0.53 15.42 6.56
C MET A 140 0.33 16.39 5.75
N GLU A 141 0.89 17.43 6.37
CA GLU A 141 1.85 18.32 5.71
C GLU A 141 3.13 17.56 5.31
N LEU A 142 3.71 16.80 6.26
CA LEU A 142 4.90 15.99 6.01
C LEU A 142 4.62 14.90 4.98
N TRP A 143 3.46 14.24 5.06
CA TRP A 143 3.04 13.21 4.12
C TRP A 143 2.93 13.73 2.69
N LYS A 144 2.33 14.92 2.49
CA LYS A 144 2.22 15.56 1.16
C LYS A 144 3.60 15.81 0.54
N LYS A 145 4.51 16.42 1.29
CA LYS A 145 5.92 16.63 0.86
C LYS A 145 6.62 15.30 0.56
N SER A 146 6.38 14.29 1.39
CA SER A 146 6.98 12.96 1.23
C SER A 146 6.47 12.24 -0.01
N TRP A 147 5.19 12.38 -0.34
CA TRP A 147 4.62 11.83 -1.58
C TRP A 147 5.31 12.41 -2.80
N ASP A 148 5.52 13.72 -2.86
CA ASP A 148 6.19 14.36 -4.00
C ASP A 148 7.61 13.81 -4.19
N ILE A 149 8.35 13.62 -3.09
CA ILE A 149 9.68 13.01 -3.10
C ILE A 149 9.62 11.55 -3.58
N VAL A 150 8.68 10.75 -3.04
CA VAL A 150 8.54 9.34 -3.42
C VAL A 150 8.13 9.21 -4.88
N LEU A 151 7.20 10.02 -5.36
CA LEU A 151 6.78 10.03 -6.76
C LEU A 151 7.95 10.31 -7.70
N ASP A 152 8.79 11.29 -7.36
CA ASP A 152 10.02 11.57 -8.11
C ASP A 152 10.98 10.38 -8.08
N LYS A 153 11.22 9.76 -6.91
CA LYS A 153 12.05 8.55 -6.80
C LYS A 153 11.51 7.39 -7.65
N LEU A 154 10.20 7.14 -7.64
CA LEU A 154 9.56 6.09 -8.44
C LEU A 154 9.78 6.31 -9.93
N LYS A 155 9.54 7.54 -10.41
CA LYS A 155 9.72 7.91 -11.83
C LYS A 155 11.17 7.86 -12.26
N LYS A 156 12.11 8.29 -11.41
CA LYS A 156 13.55 8.21 -11.71
C LYS A 156 14.05 6.77 -11.74
N ALA A 157 13.63 5.95 -10.78
CA ALA A 157 14.05 4.57 -10.69
C ALA A 157 13.50 3.75 -11.87
N SER A 158 12.23 3.90 -12.24
CA SER A 158 11.64 3.16 -13.36
C SER A 158 10.78 4.07 -14.26
N PRO A 159 11.42 4.84 -15.17
CA PRO A 159 10.78 5.91 -15.94
C PRO A 159 9.73 5.43 -16.94
N LYS A 160 9.72 4.13 -17.28
CA LYS A 160 8.75 3.53 -18.21
C LYS A 160 7.57 2.87 -17.48
N SER A 161 7.64 2.71 -16.15
CA SER A 161 6.56 2.08 -15.40
C SER A 161 5.32 2.96 -15.38
N LYS A 162 4.15 2.34 -15.55
CA LYS A 162 2.89 2.95 -15.14
C LYS A 162 2.83 3.00 -13.62
N ILE A 163 2.29 4.07 -13.06
CA ILE A 163 1.97 4.14 -11.63
C ILE A 163 0.46 4.04 -11.47
N ILE A 164 0.02 3.10 -10.64
CA ILE A 164 -1.38 2.90 -10.29
C ILE A 164 -1.54 3.10 -8.79
N LEU A 165 -2.47 3.96 -8.40
CA LEU A 165 -2.95 4.07 -7.03
C LEU A 165 -4.05 3.03 -6.80
N HIS A 166 -3.84 2.13 -5.84
CA HIS A 166 -4.88 1.27 -5.31
C HIS A 166 -5.55 1.96 -4.11
N LYS A 167 -6.81 2.38 -4.29
CA LYS A 167 -7.57 3.00 -3.21
C LYS A 167 -8.19 1.93 -2.32
N ILE A 168 -7.52 1.67 -1.21
CA ILE A 168 -8.03 0.83 -0.13
C ILE A 168 -8.99 1.64 0.77
N LYS A 169 -9.88 0.93 1.48
CA LYS A 169 -10.70 1.47 2.57
C LYS A 169 -10.80 0.47 3.71
N ASN A 170 -10.93 0.98 4.92
CA ASN A 170 -11.28 0.16 6.08
C ASN A 170 -12.78 -0.17 6.04
N VAL A 171 -13.13 -1.45 6.20
CA VAL A 171 -14.53 -1.92 6.30
C VAL A 171 -14.91 -2.07 7.76
N LYS A 172 -16.16 -1.77 8.13
CA LYS A 172 -16.61 -1.83 9.54
C LYS A 172 -17.04 -3.20 9.98
N GLU A 173 -17.52 -4.01 9.04
CA GLU A 173 -18.24 -5.23 9.36
C GLU A 173 -17.63 -6.43 8.65
N TYR A 174 -17.93 -7.61 9.19
CA TYR A 174 -17.50 -8.88 8.68
C TYR A 174 -18.62 -9.92 8.74
N TYR A 175 -18.52 -10.96 7.91
CA TYR A 175 -19.32 -12.17 8.03
C TYR A 175 -18.58 -13.23 8.85
N ASN A 176 -19.30 -13.93 9.72
CA ASN A 176 -18.82 -15.17 10.34
C ASN A 176 -19.17 -16.39 9.45
N PHE A 177 -18.78 -17.59 9.90
CA PHE A 177 -19.10 -18.86 9.23
C PHE A 177 -20.59 -19.08 8.89
N ASP A 178 -21.49 -18.50 9.70
CA ASP A 178 -22.94 -18.64 9.54
C ASP A 178 -23.56 -17.50 8.70
N ASP A 179 -22.75 -16.75 7.96
CA ASP A 179 -23.14 -15.57 7.16
C ASP A 179 -23.84 -14.46 7.97
N ASN A 180 -23.62 -14.42 9.29
CA ASN A 180 -24.09 -13.35 10.14
C ASN A 180 -23.11 -12.16 10.11
N ARG A 181 -23.66 -10.95 9.98
CA ARG A 181 -22.90 -9.68 9.90
C ARG A 181 -22.65 -9.12 11.31
N PHE A 182 -21.39 -8.81 11.60
CA PHE A 182 -20.96 -8.23 12.88
C PHE A 182 -20.03 -7.04 12.67
N ASP A 183 -19.99 -6.13 13.63
CA ASP A 183 -18.99 -5.06 13.68
C ASP A 183 -17.63 -5.64 14.10
N ILE A 184 -16.60 -5.38 13.30
CA ILE A 184 -15.22 -5.81 13.56
C ILE A 184 -14.73 -5.31 14.94
N ALA A 185 -15.14 -4.12 15.36
CA ALA A 185 -14.76 -3.53 16.65
C ALA A 185 -15.29 -4.33 17.86
N THR A 186 -16.27 -5.20 17.65
CA THR A 186 -16.82 -6.09 18.69
C THR A 186 -16.16 -7.47 18.73
N SER A 187 -15.32 -7.79 17.74
CA SER A 187 -14.73 -9.14 17.60
C SER A 187 -13.71 -9.50 18.68
N GLY A 188 -13.05 -8.51 19.29
CA GLY A 188 -11.90 -8.72 20.18
C GLY A 188 -10.63 -9.26 19.48
N LYS A 189 -10.67 -9.52 18.16
CA LYS A 189 -9.56 -10.10 17.38
C LYS A 189 -8.62 -9.04 16.82
N VAL A 190 -9.08 -7.80 16.67
CA VAL A 190 -8.31 -6.69 16.11
C VAL A 190 -8.41 -5.45 16.99
N LYS A 191 -7.41 -4.57 16.90
CA LYS A 191 -7.45 -3.28 17.60
C LYS A 191 -8.56 -2.41 17.01
N ASN A 192 -9.44 -1.90 17.87
CA ASN A 192 -10.49 -0.96 17.48
C ASN A 192 -9.90 0.34 16.91
N VAL A 193 -10.45 0.76 15.78
CA VAL A 193 -10.13 2.04 15.13
C VAL A 193 -11.41 2.79 14.76
N ASN A 194 -11.30 4.12 14.63
CA ASN A 194 -12.36 4.91 14.03
C ASN A 194 -12.30 4.78 12.51
N VAL A 195 -13.07 3.83 11.96
CA VAL A 195 -13.07 3.49 10.53
C VAL A 195 -13.41 4.68 9.64
N ASP A 196 -14.38 5.51 10.03
CA ASP A 196 -14.79 6.68 9.23
C ASP A 196 -13.68 7.72 9.17
N TYR A 197 -13.06 8.00 10.32
CA TYR A 197 -11.94 8.93 10.41
C TYR A 197 -10.75 8.46 9.55
N TYR A 198 -10.39 7.19 9.64
CA TYR A 198 -9.28 6.63 8.85
C TYR A 198 -9.59 6.66 7.34
N ASN A 199 -10.85 6.40 6.96
CA ASN A 199 -11.29 6.49 5.57
C ASN A 199 -11.36 7.93 5.04
N GLU A 200 -11.72 8.91 5.88
CA GLU A 200 -11.64 10.33 5.54
C GLU A 200 -10.20 10.72 5.19
N LEU A 201 -9.25 10.31 6.02
CA LEU A 201 -7.81 10.59 5.82
C LEU A 201 -7.27 9.90 4.56
N LEU A 202 -7.59 8.63 4.37
CA LEU A 202 -7.26 7.92 3.13
C LEU A 202 -7.83 8.66 1.91
N ASN A 203 -9.08 9.15 1.97
CA ASN A 203 -9.66 9.93 0.88
C ASN A 203 -8.92 11.25 0.64
N GLU A 204 -8.46 11.94 1.69
CA GLU A 204 -7.64 13.15 1.56
C GLU A 204 -6.32 12.84 0.83
N MET A 205 -5.61 11.81 1.28
CA MET A 205 -4.35 11.35 0.66
C MET A 205 -4.55 10.90 -0.79
N HIS A 206 -5.56 10.07 -1.05
CA HIS A 206 -5.91 9.64 -2.41
C HIS A 206 -6.24 10.82 -3.32
N THR A 207 -6.94 11.83 -2.80
CA THR A 207 -7.29 13.03 -3.56
C THR A 207 -6.04 13.84 -3.90
N TYR A 208 -5.10 13.96 -2.96
CA TYR A 208 -3.83 14.63 -3.18
C TYR A 208 -3.03 13.94 -4.29
N ILE A 209 -2.86 12.62 -4.24
CA ILE A 209 -2.14 11.84 -5.27
C ILE A 209 -2.74 12.10 -6.66
N ASN A 210 -4.06 11.98 -6.80
CA ASN A 210 -4.74 12.19 -8.08
C ASN A 210 -4.64 13.63 -8.62
N LYS A 211 -4.39 14.61 -7.76
CA LYS A 211 -4.14 16.00 -8.14
C LYS A 211 -2.66 16.24 -8.49
N SER A 212 -1.74 15.58 -7.78
CA SER A 212 -0.29 15.73 -7.98
C SER A 212 0.18 15.28 -9.36
N ASP A 213 -0.42 14.22 -9.92
CA ASP A 213 -0.08 13.72 -11.24
C ASP A 213 -1.27 13.02 -11.92
N ARG A 214 -1.72 13.60 -13.04
CA ARG A 214 -2.86 13.10 -13.82
C ARG A 214 -2.56 11.81 -14.59
N SER A 215 -1.29 11.42 -14.73
CA SER A 215 -0.89 10.17 -15.37
C SER A 215 -1.16 8.96 -14.49
N ILE A 216 -1.23 9.14 -13.16
CA ILE A 216 -1.50 8.07 -12.21
C ILE A 216 -2.94 7.58 -12.40
N LYS A 217 -3.07 6.28 -12.70
CA LYS A 217 -4.37 5.63 -12.80
C LYS A 217 -4.79 5.09 -11.45
N THR A 218 -6.09 4.82 -11.30
CA THR A 218 -6.64 4.36 -10.03
C THR A 218 -7.41 3.06 -10.20
N ILE A 219 -7.19 2.14 -9.27
CA ILE A 219 -8.12 1.06 -8.97
C ILE A 219 -8.90 1.48 -7.73
N ASP A 220 -10.19 1.73 -7.90
CA ASP A 220 -11.13 2.17 -6.86
C ASP A 220 -12.39 1.33 -6.96
N LEU A 221 -12.43 0.21 -6.23
CA LEU A 221 -13.56 -0.72 -6.27
C LEU A 221 -14.75 -0.25 -5.40
N PHE A 222 -14.53 0.77 -4.56
CA PHE A 222 -15.55 1.32 -3.66
C PHE A 222 -16.36 2.46 -4.31
N LYS A 223 -16.01 2.88 -5.53
CA LYS A 223 -16.63 4.02 -6.22
C LYS A 223 -18.11 3.81 -6.54
N ASP A 224 -18.50 2.58 -6.90
CA ASP A 224 -19.86 2.27 -7.36
C ASP A 224 -20.79 1.86 -6.20
N LYS A 225 -20.49 2.32 -4.98
CA LYS A 225 -21.20 1.97 -3.73
C LYS A 225 -21.29 0.46 -3.47
N LYS A 226 -20.39 -0.32 -4.06
CA LYS A 226 -20.26 -1.73 -3.72
C LYS A 226 -19.74 -1.81 -2.28
N GLU A 227 -20.57 -2.36 -1.40
CA GLU A 227 -20.14 -2.70 -0.05
C GLU A 227 -19.25 -3.94 -0.11
N PHE A 228 -18.04 -3.80 0.41
CA PHE A 228 -17.19 -4.94 0.74
C PHE A 228 -17.14 -5.03 2.26
N LEU A 229 -17.14 -6.26 2.76
CA LEU A 229 -16.97 -6.57 4.17
C LEU A 229 -15.64 -7.30 4.36
N SER A 230 -15.30 -7.59 5.61
CA SER A 230 -14.30 -8.61 5.92
C SER A 230 -14.99 -9.97 6.17
N PHE A 231 -14.23 -10.99 6.53
CA PHE A 231 -14.78 -12.26 6.97
C PHE A 231 -13.82 -12.97 7.93
N ASP A 232 -14.37 -13.79 8.81
CA ASP A 232 -13.62 -14.39 9.92
C ASP A 232 -12.60 -15.44 9.45
N GLU A 233 -12.94 -16.21 8.43
CA GLU A 233 -12.09 -17.27 7.86
C GLU A 233 -11.12 -16.73 6.79
N HIS A 234 -10.87 -15.43 6.75
CA HIS A 234 -9.89 -14.87 5.81
C HIS A 234 -8.55 -15.59 5.99
N PRO A 235 -7.84 -15.97 4.91
CA PRO A 235 -6.55 -16.68 5.01
C PRO A 235 -5.47 -16.00 5.86
N TRP A 236 -5.68 -14.71 6.18
CA TRP A 236 -4.78 -13.87 6.98
C TRP A 236 -5.43 -13.36 8.27
N GLY A 237 -6.55 -13.96 8.67
CA GLY A 237 -7.38 -13.54 9.80
C GLY A 237 -8.23 -12.31 9.53
N LEU A 238 -9.15 -12.02 10.45
CA LEU A 238 -10.03 -10.85 10.39
C LEU A 238 -9.21 -9.55 10.43
N PHE A 239 -9.46 -8.62 9.49
CA PHE A 239 -8.90 -7.27 9.54
C PHE A 239 -9.66 -6.28 8.65
N TYR A 240 -9.57 -4.98 8.95
CA TYR A 240 -10.28 -3.90 8.26
C TYR A 240 -10.02 -3.79 6.75
N VAL A 241 -8.94 -4.39 6.23
CA VAL A 241 -8.61 -4.40 4.79
C VAL A 241 -8.48 -5.82 4.20
N HIS A 242 -8.94 -6.83 4.95
CA HIS A 242 -9.02 -8.21 4.49
C HIS A 242 -10.42 -8.46 3.96
N TYR A 243 -10.64 -8.10 2.70
CA TYR A 243 -11.97 -8.06 2.10
C TYR A 243 -12.51 -9.45 1.78
N THR A 244 -13.82 -9.57 1.61
CA THR A 244 -14.49 -10.75 1.06
C THR A 244 -13.87 -11.21 -0.27
N MET A 245 -13.91 -12.51 -0.53
CA MET A 245 -13.20 -13.15 -1.65
C MET A 245 -13.59 -12.61 -3.03
N ASP A 246 -14.77 -12.01 -3.18
CA ASP A 246 -15.24 -11.39 -4.43
C ASP A 246 -14.49 -10.09 -4.79
N TYR A 247 -13.77 -9.48 -3.84
CA TYR A 247 -12.94 -8.30 -4.06
C TYR A 247 -11.79 -8.58 -5.03
N TYR A 248 -11.07 -9.67 -4.82
CA TYR A 248 -9.79 -9.94 -5.47
C TYR A 248 -9.91 -10.18 -7.00
N PRO A 249 -10.92 -10.92 -7.50
CA PRO A 249 -11.16 -11.01 -8.93
C PRO A 249 -11.56 -9.68 -9.57
N LEU A 250 -12.27 -8.80 -8.85
CA LEU A 250 -12.64 -7.48 -9.34
C LEU A 250 -11.44 -6.55 -9.47
N PHE A 251 -10.53 -6.58 -8.49
CA PHE A 251 -9.24 -5.91 -8.58
C PHE A 251 -8.48 -6.39 -9.83
N MET A 252 -8.36 -7.71 -10.01
CA MET A 252 -7.66 -8.28 -11.16
C MET A 252 -8.27 -7.86 -12.49
N ASN A 253 -9.60 -7.91 -12.62
CA ASN A 253 -10.30 -7.46 -13.82
C ASN A 253 -10.02 -5.98 -14.11
N LYS A 254 -9.99 -5.14 -13.07
CA LYS A 254 -9.66 -3.72 -13.24
C LYS A 254 -8.21 -3.52 -13.67
N LEU A 255 -7.26 -4.23 -13.06
CA LEU A 255 -5.85 -4.17 -13.45
C LEU A 255 -5.65 -4.61 -14.90
N ILE A 256 -6.28 -5.72 -15.32
CA ILE A 256 -6.26 -6.19 -16.72
C ILE A 256 -6.81 -5.14 -17.67
N SER A 257 -7.90 -4.46 -17.30
CA SER A 257 -8.49 -3.38 -18.10
C SER A 257 -7.50 -2.22 -18.28
N LEU A 258 -6.84 -1.78 -17.20
CA LEU A 258 -5.85 -0.71 -17.24
C LEU A 258 -4.59 -1.09 -18.03
N GLU A 259 -4.21 -2.36 -18.01
CA GLU A 259 -3.06 -2.83 -18.79
C GLU A 259 -3.35 -3.03 -20.28
N LYS A 260 -4.60 -3.35 -20.62
CA LYS A 260 -5.07 -3.40 -22.01
C LYS A 260 -5.19 -2.02 -22.66
N ASP A 261 -5.34 -0.95 -21.86
CA ASP A 261 -5.40 0.43 -22.32
C ASP A 261 -3.99 0.93 -22.75
N ASN A 262 -3.43 0.30 -23.79
CA ASN A 262 -2.23 0.74 -24.49
C ASN A 262 -2.63 1.27 -25.88
N SER A 263 -2.41 2.57 -26.09
CA SER A 263 -2.19 3.36 -27.33
C SER A 263 -2.81 3.01 -28.70
N TRP A 264 -3.03 1.75 -29.08
CA TRP A 264 -3.49 1.39 -30.44
C TRP A 264 -4.92 1.87 -30.72
N PHE A 265 -5.84 1.74 -29.76
CA PHE A 265 -7.21 2.27 -29.89
C PHE A 265 -7.26 3.81 -29.98
N ARG A 266 -6.35 4.52 -29.30
CA ARG A 266 -6.23 5.98 -29.44
C ARG A 266 -5.70 6.37 -30.82
N PHE A 267 -4.78 5.57 -31.38
CA PHE A 267 -4.27 5.77 -32.74
C PHE A 267 -5.39 5.61 -33.78
N PHE A 268 -6.24 4.59 -33.65
CA PHE A 268 -7.39 4.41 -34.54
C PHE A 268 -8.48 5.47 -34.35
N LYS A 269 -8.74 5.93 -33.12
CA LYS A 269 -9.72 6.99 -32.87
C LYS A 269 -9.27 8.33 -33.48
N LYS A 270 -8.01 8.72 -33.30
CA LYS A 270 -7.43 9.92 -33.94
C LYS A 270 -7.42 9.82 -35.47
N LYS A 271 -7.11 8.65 -36.03
CA LYS A 271 -7.10 8.45 -37.49
C LYS A 271 -8.50 8.49 -38.09
N LYS A 272 -9.52 8.07 -37.35
CA LYS A 272 -10.91 8.11 -37.79
C LYS A 272 -11.49 9.54 -37.76
N GLU A 273 -11.08 10.36 -36.78
CA GLU A 273 -11.44 11.78 -36.69
C GLU A 273 -10.73 12.63 -37.77
N MET A 274 -9.50 12.29 -38.16
CA MET A 274 -8.77 12.96 -39.27
C MET A 274 -9.22 12.57 -40.68
N ILE A 275 -10.00 11.49 -40.84
CA ILE A 275 -10.52 11.05 -42.14
C ILE A 275 -11.96 11.58 -42.36
N SER A 276 -12.52 12.29 -41.37
CA SER A 276 -13.87 12.87 -41.40
C SER A 276 -13.90 14.40 -41.45
N GLU A 277 -12.74 15.04 -41.68
CA GLU A 277 -12.60 16.45 -42.10
C GLU A 277 -12.06 16.49 -43.54
#